data_AF-A0A6L6D5F9-F1
#
_entry.id   AF-A0A6L6D5F9-F1
#
_cell.length_a   1.000
_cell.length_b   1.000
_cell.length_c   1.000
_cell.angle_alpha   90.00
_cell.angle_beta   90.00
_cell.angle_gamma   90.00
#
_symmetry.space_group_name_H-M   'P 1'
#
loop_
_entity.id
_entity.type
_entity.pdbx_description
1 polymer ?
#
loop_
_entity_poly.entity_id
_entity_poly.type
_entity_poly.pdbx_seq_one_letter_code
_entity_poly.pdbx_strand_id
1 'polypeptide(L)'
;MNSPRPARIAVGPLGSPRWAFDAVVAGGCEVVDIADANGLIWVDYQQSGALGEVLSKHPNIEWVQLPYAGIEDYLPYISDDRLWTSAKGGVYS
;
A
#
# COMPACT_ATOMS: atom_id res chain seq x y z
N MET A 1 -15.25 -21.99 0.74
CA MET A 1 -14.25 -21.31 1.59
C MET A 1 -13.30 -20.61 0.65
N ASN A 2 -13.42 -19.29 0.48
CA ASN A 2 -12.46 -18.53 -0.32
C ASN A 2 -11.14 -18.60 0.46
N SER A 3 -10.15 -19.34 -0.03
CA SER A 3 -8.80 -19.19 0.49
C SER A 3 -8.45 -17.71 0.39
N PRO A 4 -8.02 -17.04 1.47
CA PRO A 4 -7.54 -15.67 1.34
C PRO A 4 -6.45 -15.70 0.26
N ARG A 5 -6.59 -14.89 -0.79
CA ARG A 5 -5.53 -14.75 -1.78
C ARG A 5 -4.25 -14.42 -1.00
N PRO A 6 -3.10 -15.03 -1.32
CA PRO A 6 -1.85 -14.63 -0.70
C PRO A 6 -1.70 -13.11 -0.86
N ALA A 7 -1.42 -12.43 0.25
CA ALA A 7 -1.20 -11.00 0.26
C ALA A 7 0.14 -10.75 -0.43
N ARG A 8 0.07 -10.34 -1.70
CA ARG A 8 1.21 -10.06 -2.57
C ARG A 8 1.40 -8.55 -2.58
N ILE A 9 2.42 -8.11 -1.87
CA ILE A 9 2.58 -6.73 -1.47
C ILE A 9 3.79 -6.13 -2.17
N ALA A 10 3.55 -5.02 -2.88
CA ALA A 10 4.63 -4.16 -3.33
C ALA A 10 4.97 -3.13 -2.24
N VAL A 11 6.23 -2.72 -2.19
CA VAL A 11 6.70 -1.63 -1.33
C VAL A 11 7.15 -0.49 -2.23
N GLY A 12 6.54 0.68 -2.06
CA GLY A 12 6.82 1.87 -2.84
C GLY A 12 7.15 3.07 -1.95
N PRO A 13 7.85 4.09 -2.48
CA PRO A 13 8.38 4.18 -3.86
C PRO A 13 9.64 3.30 -4.09
N LEU A 14 10.11 3.22 -5.34
CA LEU A 14 11.36 2.52 -5.66
C LEU A 14 12.52 3.07 -4.82
N GLY A 15 13.33 2.18 -4.24
CA GLY A 15 14.39 2.57 -3.30
C GLY A 15 13.91 2.74 -1.85
N SER A 16 12.69 2.26 -1.55
CA SER A 16 12.17 2.19 -0.18
C SER A 16 13.14 1.51 0.79
N PRO A 17 13.15 1.92 2.07
CA PRO A 17 14.04 1.38 3.06
C PRO A 17 13.74 -0.11 3.35
N ARG A 18 14.80 -0.86 3.66
CA ARG A 18 14.73 -2.32 3.88
C ARG A 18 13.74 -2.73 4.97
N TRP A 19 13.57 -1.92 6.02
CA TRP A 19 12.64 -2.22 7.11
C TRP A 19 11.19 -2.39 6.62
N ALA A 20 10.80 -1.73 5.52
CA ALA A 20 9.45 -1.83 4.98
C ALA A 20 9.21 -3.22 4.36
N PHE A 21 10.22 -3.75 3.65
CA PHE A 21 10.19 -5.12 3.13
C PHE A 21 10.19 -6.15 4.26
N ASP A 22 11.03 -5.94 5.28
CA ASP A 22 11.08 -6.83 6.44
C ASP A 22 9.73 -6.83 7.19
N ALA A 23 9.02 -5.70 7.26
CA ALA A 23 7.69 -5.62 7.85
C ALA A 23 6.63 -6.39 7.06
N VAL A 24 6.68 -6.37 5.71
CA VAL A 24 5.80 -7.19 4.85
C VAL A 24 6.01 -8.67 5.15
N VAL A 25 7.26 -9.11 5.16
CA VAL A 25 7.62 -10.51 5.43
C VAL A 25 7.23 -10.92 6.85
N ALA A 26 7.47 -10.05 7.85
CA ALA A 26 7.06 -10.28 9.23
C ALA A 26 5.53 -10.35 9.40
N GLY A 27 4.78 -9.64 8.55
CA GLY A 27 3.32 -9.72 8.46
C GLY A 27 2.79 -10.97 7.77
N GLY A 28 3.66 -11.89 7.32
CA GLY A 28 3.28 -13.12 6.61
C GLY A 28 2.86 -12.90 5.16
N CYS A 29 3.19 -11.74 4.59
CA CYS A 29 2.89 -11.38 3.21
C CYS A 29 4.08 -11.68 2.29
N GLU A 30 3.81 -11.86 1.00
CA GLU A 30 4.83 -12.05 -0.03
C GLU A 30 5.20 -10.69 -0.64
N VAL A 31 6.48 -10.35 -0.66
CA VAL A 31 6.96 -9.17 -1.40
C VAL A 31 7.03 -9.50 -2.88
N VAL A 32 6.34 -8.74 -3.73
CA VAL A 32 6.35 -8.91 -5.18
C VAL A 32 6.56 -7.58 -5.91
N ASP A 33 6.76 -7.64 -7.22
CA ASP A 33 6.70 -6.45 -8.08
C ASP A 33 5.28 -5.87 -8.09
N ILE A 34 5.17 -4.55 -8.26
CA ILE A 34 3.90 -3.84 -8.29
C ILE A 34 2.97 -4.28 -9.42
N ALA A 35 3.52 -4.79 -10.53
CA ALA A 35 2.75 -5.38 -11.61
C ALA A 35 1.93 -6.61 -11.18
N ASP A 36 2.41 -7.36 -10.18
CA ASP A 36 1.79 -8.59 -9.68
C ASP A 36 1.11 -8.41 -8.30
N ALA A 37 1.34 -7.27 -7.66
CA ALA A 37 0.84 -6.98 -6.33
C ALA A 37 -0.68 -6.84 -6.28
N ASN A 38 -1.30 -7.26 -5.18
CA ASN A 38 -2.69 -6.91 -4.83
C ASN A 38 -2.76 -5.91 -3.68
N GLY A 39 -1.61 -5.60 -3.05
CA GLY A 39 -1.50 -4.55 -2.05
C GLY A 39 -0.22 -3.73 -2.19
N LEU A 40 -0.25 -2.52 -1.65
CA LEU A 40 0.87 -1.59 -1.70
C LEU A 40 1.12 -0.99 -0.31
N ILE A 41 2.35 -1.10 0.18
CA ILE A 41 2.81 -0.27 1.30
C ILE A 41 3.54 0.92 0.72
N TRP A 42 3.05 2.12 1.02
CA TRP A 42 3.68 3.36 0.57
C TRP A 42 4.36 4.06 1.74
N VAL A 43 5.69 4.04 1.77
CA VAL A 43 6.49 4.50 2.91
C VAL A 43 7.12 5.88 2.73
N ASP A 44 6.66 6.65 1.74
CA ASP A 44 7.14 8.02 1.53
C ASP A 44 6.00 9.05 1.54
N TYR A 45 5.92 9.80 2.64
CA TYR A 45 4.95 10.88 2.84
C TYR A 45 5.09 12.02 1.80
N GLN A 46 6.30 12.31 1.33
CA GLN A 46 6.56 13.44 0.43
C GLN A 46 6.16 13.18 -1.03
N GLN A 47 5.83 11.93 -1.36
CA GLN A 47 5.52 11.51 -2.72
C GLN A 47 4.05 11.09 -2.92
N SER A 48 3.11 11.77 -2.25
CA SER A 48 1.67 11.50 -2.40
C SER A 48 1.17 11.62 -3.83
N GLY A 49 1.66 12.59 -4.62
CA GLY A 49 1.32 12.71 -6.03
C GLY A 49 1.78 11.52 -6.88
N ALA A 50 2.98 10.98 -6.60
CA ALA A 50 3.48 9.79 -7.28
C ALA A 50 2.67 8.54 -6.92
N LEU A 51 2.16 8.44 -5.69
CA LEU A 51 1.25 7.37 -5.30
C LEU A 51 0.00 7.36 -6.18
N GLY A 52 -0.64 8.51 -6.39
CA GLY A 52 -1.83 8.60 -7.26
C GLY A 52 -1.57 8.11 -8.69
N GLU A 53 -0.46 8.52 -9.29
CA GLU A 53 -0.06 8.02 -10.62
C GLU A 53 0.19 6.51 -10.64
N VAL A 54 0.88 5.99 -9.62
CA VAL A 54 1.14 4.55 -9.47
C VAL A 54 -0.17 3.78 -9.37
N LEU A 55 -1.10 4.21 -8.52
CA LEU A 55 -2.38 3.54 -8.36
C LEU A 55 -3.22 3.57 -9.65
N SER A 56 -3.17 4.67 -10.42
CA SER A 56 -3.86 4.75 -11.71
C SER A 56 -3.33 3.76 -12.76
N LYS A 57 -2.03 3.41 -12.69
CA LYS A 57 -1.38 2.45 -13.58
C LYS A 57 -1.55 1.00 -13.13
N HIS A 58 -1.90 0.79 -11.87
CA HIS A 58 -1.99 -0.52 -11.22
C HIS A 58 -3.37 -0.75 -10.59
N PRO A 59 -4.43 -0.92 -11.41
CA PRO A 59 -5.80 -1.17 -10.92
C PRO A 59 -5.97 -2.51 -10.19
N ASN A 60 -4.98 -3.40 -10.29
CA ASN A 60 -4.90 -4.67 -9.57
C ASN A 60 -4.63 -4.53 -8.06
N ILE A 61 -4.15 -3.37 -7.62
CA ILE A 61 -3.93 -3.11 -6.20
C ILE A 61 -5.30 -2.88 -5.57
N GLU A 62 -5.70 -3.69 -4.60
CA GLU A 62 -7.00 -3.58 -3.93
C GLU A 62 -6.85 -2.97 -2.52
N TRP A 63 -5.61 -2.91 -2.00
CA TRP A 63 -5.30 -2.44 -0.66
C TRP A 63 -4.05 -1.54 -0.62
N VAL A 64 -4.10 -0.44 0.14
CA VAL A 64 -2.96 0.45 0.40
C VAL A 64 -2.75 0.66 1.90
N GLN A 65 -1.52 0.45 2.36
CA GLN A 65 -1.09 0.74 3.72
C GLN A 65 -0.16 1.95 3.75
N LEU A 66 -0.49 2.91 4.61
CA LEU A 66 0.34 4.06 4.93
C LEU A 66 0.94 3.87 6.34
N PRO A 67 2.27 3.89 6.52
CA PRO A 67 2.91 3.69 7.83
C PRO A 67 2.85 4.95 8.71
N TYR A 68 2.19 6.01 8.26
CA TYR A 68 2.09 7.30 8.96
C TYR A 68 0.65 7.57 9.42
N ALA A 69 0.51 8.27 10.54
CA ALA A 69 -0.80 8.60 11.14
C ALA A 69 -1.44 9.87 10.55
N GLY A 70 -0.64 10.74 9.93
CA GLY A 70 -1.12 11.88 9.15
C GLY A 70 -1.23 11.44 7.69
N ILE A 71 -2.45 11.23 7.21
CA ILE A 71 -2.74 10.87 5.82
C ILE A 71 -3.51 11.99 5.10
N GLU A 72 -3.54 13.19 5.69
CA GLU A 72 -4.32 14.32 5.21
C GLU A 72 -3.94 14.71 3.78
N ASP A 73 -2.63 14.63 3.45
CA ASP A 73 -2.11 14.88 2.11
C ASP A 73 -2.48 13.79 1.08
N TYR A 74 -3.00 12.65 1.55
CA TYR A 74 -3.49 11.55 0.72
C TYR A 74 -5.00 11.58 0.51
N LEU A 75 -5.76 12.32 1.31
CA LEU A 75 -7.23 12.42 1.21
C LEU A 75 -7.74 12.70 -0.21
N PRO A 76 -7.07 13.54 -1.05
CA PRO A 76 -7.52 13.75 -2.43
C PRO A 76 -7.40 12.53 -3.35
N TYR A 77 -6.60 11.54 -2.97
CA TYR A 77 -6.33 10.31 -3.72
C TYR A 77 -6.99 9.07 -3.11
N ILE A 78 -7.55 9.20 -1.91
CA ILE A 78 -8.32 8.14 -1.27
C ILE A 78 -9.67 8.06 -1.98
N SER A 79 -9.98 6.85 -2.44
CA SER A 79 -11.19 6.52 -3.18
C SER A 79 -11.75 5.19 -2.70
N ASP A 80 -13.08 5.06 -2.74
CA ASP A 80 -13.83 3.91 -2.21
C ASP A 80 -13.65 2.61 -3.03
N ASP A 81 -12.90 2.66 -4.13
CA ASP A 81 -12.59 1.50 -4.99
C ASP A 81 -11.53 0.57 -4.38
N ARG A 82 -10.89 0.97 -3.27
CA ARG A 82 -9.78 0.25 -2.62
C ARG A 82 -9.78 0.46 -1.12
N LEU A 83 -9.26 -0.53 -0.41
CA LEU A 83 -9.12 -0.47 1.05
C LEU A 83 -7.89 0.35 1.44
N TRP A 84 -8.05 1.31 2.36
CA TRP A 84 -6.95 2.11 2.89
C TRP A 84 -6.77 1.86 4.40
N THR A 85 -5.54 1.57 4.79
CA THR A 85 -5.16 1.41 6.20
C THR A 85 -3.99 2.33 6.54
N SER A 86 -4.00 2.91 7.74
CA SER A 86 -2.91 3.76 8.22
C SER A 86 -2.39 3.31 9.58
N ALA A 87 -1.14 3.64 9.91
CA ALA A 87 -0.52 3.28 11.20
C ALA A 87 -1.21 3.91 12.43
N LYS A 88 -2.17 4.82 12.24
CA LYS A 88 -3.08 5.28 13.29
C LYS A 88 -4.00 4.16 13.82
N GLY A 89 -4.08 3.02 13.13
CA GLY A 89 -5.03 1.95 13.43
C GLY A 89 -6.44 2.22 12.90
N GLY A 90 -6.59 3.19 11.98
CA GLY A 90 -7.85 3.48 11.30
C GLY A 90 -7.97 2.72 9.99
N VAL A 91 -9.13 2.09 9.77
CA VAL A 91 -9.56 1.60 8.45
C VAL A 91 -10.42 2.70 7.83
N TYR A 92 -10.07 3.13 6.63
CA TYR A 92 -10.87 4.06 5.84
C TYR A 92 -11.50 3.26 4.69
N SER A 93 -12.82 3.37 4.57
CA SER A 93 -13.65 2.63 3.60
C SER A 93 -14.47 3.59 2.76
#